data_AF-A0A2M4CMJ0-F1
#
_entry.id   AF-A0A2M4CMJ0-F1
#
_cell.length_a   1.000
_cell.length_b   1.000
_cell.length_c   1.000
_cell.angle_alpha   90.00
_cell.angle_beta   90.00
_cell.angle_gamma   90.00
#
_symmetry.space_group_name_H-M   'P 1'
#
loop_
_entity.id
_entity.type
_entity.pdbx_description
1 polymer ?
#
loop_
_entity_poly.entity_id
_entity_poly.type
_entity_poly.pdbx_seq_one_letter_code
_entity_poly.pdbx_strand_id
1 'polypeptide(L)' 'MPEPSDEHNSNLYMRLQQSQLVRANIQNISQYLNTGLSPETLDICVKLLEAGVHPQSLAESVILIRNQMAALENNGDTAH' A
#
# COMPACT_ATOMS: atom_id res chain seq x y z
N MET A 1 30.06 -10.57 29.86
CA MET A 1 30.04 -9.53 28.81
C MET A 1 29.34 -10.14 27.62
N PRO A 2 28.27 -9.54 27.08
CA PRO A 2 27.64 -10.00 25.84
C PRO A 2 28.56 -9.69 24.65
N GLU A 3 28.60 -10.59 23.67
CA GLU A 3 29.43 -10.50 22.47
C GLU A 3 28.85 -9.46 21.48
N PRO A 4 29.69 -8.70 20.75
CA PRO A 4 29.25 -7.58 19.88
C PRO A 4 28.35 -7.98 18.69
N SER A 5 28.19 -9.28 18.40
CA SER A 5 27.29 -9.78 17.35
C SER A 5 25.81 -9.73 17.71
N ASP A 6 25.47 -9.80 19.01
CA ASP A 6 24.08 -9.95 19.46
C ASP A 6 23.29 -8.62 19.39
N GLU A 7 23.96 -7.49 19.61
CA GLU A 7 23.35 -6.16 19.51
C GLU A 7 22.99 -5.79 18.07
N HIS A 8 23.82 -6.17 17.10
CA HIS A 8 23.55 -5.88 15.68
C HIS A 8 22.30 -6.63 15.19
N ASN A 9 22.14 -7.89 15.61
CA ASN A 9 20.99 -8.70 15.26
C ASN A 9 19.70 -8.17 15.92
N SER A 10 19.78 -7.75 17.20
CA SER A 10 18.66 -7.14 17.91
C SER A 10 18.13 -5.88 17.21
N ASN A 11 19.03 -5.00 16.75
CA ASN A 11 18.67 -3.81 15.98
C ASN A 11 17.99 -4.15 14.64
N LEU A 12 18.43 -5.21 13.96
CA LEU A 12 17.81 -5.66 12.72
C LEU A 12 16.38 -6.17 12.95
N TYR A 13 16.17 -6.98 14.00
CA TYR A 13 14.83 -7.45 14.38
C TYR A 13 13.91 -6.28 14.74
N MET A 14 14.42 -5.29 15.48
CA MET A 14 13.62 -4.12 15.85
C MET A 14 13.22 -3.30 14.61
N ARG A 15 14.11 -3.12 13.63
CA ARG A 15 13.80 -2.44 12.37
C ARG A 15 12.79 -3.21 11.52
N LEU A 16 12.92 -4.54 11.43
CA LEU A 16 11.99 -5.39 10.70
C LEU A 16 10.59 -5.37 11.35
N GLN A 17 10.52 -5.48 12.68
CA GLN A 17 9.27 -5.41 13.43
C GLN A 17 8.60 -4.03 13.27
N GLN A 18 9.38 -2.95 13.36
CA GLN A 18 8.88 -1.60 13.10
C GLN A 18 8.33 -1.46 11.68
N SER A 19 9.02 -2.00 10.67
CA SER A 19 8.54 -2.01 9.29
C SER A 19 7.19 -2.74 9.14
N GLN A 20 7.05 -3.91 9.77
CA GLN A 20 5.80 -4.67 9.75
C GLN A 20 4.66 -3.93 10.46
N LEU A 21 4.94 -3.33 11.62
CA LEU A 21 3.97 -2.52 12.36
C LEU A 21 3.49 -1.32 11.56
N VAL A 22 4.41 -0.59 10.92
CA VAL A 22 4.07 0.56 10.08
C VAL A 22 3.18 0.12 8.92
N ARG A 23 3.52 -0.99 8.25
CA ARG A 23 2.73 -1.52 7.13
C ARG A 23 1.32 -1.95 7.57
N ALA A 24 1.21 -2.63 8.71
CA ALA A 24 -0.08 -3.02 9.30
C ALA A 24 -0.93 -1.79 9.67
N ASN A 25 -0.31 -0.75 10.25
CA ASN A 25 -1.01 0.48 10.57
C ASN A 25 -1.53 1.19 9.32
N ILE A 26 -0.74 1.25 8.24
CA ILE A 26 -1.19 1.85 6.97
C ILE A 26 -2.36 1.07 6.37
N GLN A 27 -2.33 -0.27 6.43
CA GLN A 27 -3.46 -1.11 6.01
C GLN A 27 -4.72 -0.83 6.84
N ASN A 28 -4.59 -0.76 8.17
CA ASN A 28 -5.71 -0.44 9.06
C ASN A 28 -6.30 0.94 8.75
N ILE A 29 -5.46 1.97 8.57
CA ILE A 29 -5.91 3.32 8.20
C ILE A 29 -6.68 3.28 6.87
N SER A 30 -6.17 2.58 5.87
CA SER A 30 -6.83 2.42 4.57
C SER A 30 -8.22 1.79 4.68
N GLN A 31 -8.38 0.78 5.56
CA GLN A 31 -9.66 0.14 5.84
C GLN A 31 -10.62 1.09 6.58
N TYR A 32 -10.14 1.80 7.62
CA TYR A 32 -10.96 2.76 8.36
C TYR A 32 -11.46 3.91 7.50
N LEU A 33 -10.64 4.39 6.56
CA LEU A 33 -11.03 5.43 5.60
C LEU A 33 -11.84 4.89 4.41
N ASN A 34 -12.08 3.58 4.37
CA ASN A 34 -12.83 2.90 3.31
C ASN A 34 -12.35 3.27 1.90
N THR A 35 -11.02 3.29 1.69
CA THR A 35 -10.42 3.64 0.38
C THR A 35 -10.72 2.60 -0.71
N GLY A 36 -11.21 1.43 -0.31
CA GLY A 36 -11.42 0.27 -1.18
C GLY A 36 -10.13 -0.30 -1.77
N LEU A 37 -8.95 0.05 -1.24
CA LEU A 37 -7.68 -0.51 -1.71
C LEU A 37 -7.44 -1.87 -1.07
N SER A 38 -7.17 -2.89 -1.91
CA SER A 38 -6.70 -4.19 -1.41
C SER A 38 -5.30 -4.05 -0.79
N PRO A 39 -4.87 -4.99 0.08
CA PRO A 39 -3.52 -4.99 0.65
C PRO A 39 -2.41 -4.93 -0.41
N GLU A 40 -2.60 -5.62 -1.53
CA GLU A 40 -1.67 -5.67 -2.66
C GLU A 40 -1.63 -4.33 -3.39
N THR A 41 -2.80 -3.72 -3.63
CA THR A 41 -2.89 -2.41 -4.29
C THR A 41 -2.24 -1.33 -3.43
N LEU A 42 -2.51 -1.35 -2.13
CA LEU A 42 -1.92 -0.41 -1.18
C LEU A 42 -0.39 -0.54 -1.12
N ASP A 43 0.13 -1.76 -1.20
CA ASP A 43 1.58 -1.99 -1.26
C ASP A 43 2.23 -1.36 -2.49
N ILE A 44 1.57 -1.45 -3.65
CA ILE A 44 2.02 -0.80 -4.87
C ILE A 44 1.99 0.73 -4.70
N CYS A 45 0.92 1.29 -4.13
CA CYS A 45 0.83 2.72 -3.86
C CYS A 45 1.97 3.21 -2.94
N VAL A 46 2.28 2.46 -1.88
CA VAL A 46 3.41 2.79 -0.98
C VAL A 46 4.73 2.80 -1.73
N LYS A 47 5.02 1.78 -2.56
CA LYS A 47 6.25 1.74 -3.37
C LYS A 47 6.36 2.92 -4.35
N LEU A 48 5.24 3.35 -4.93
CA LEU A 48 5.21 4.51 -5.82
C LEU A 48 5.49 5.81 -5.04
N LEU A 49 4.92 5.96 -3.85
CA LEU A 49 5.22 7.08 -2.96
C LEU A 49 6.70 7.10 -2.53
N GLU A 50 7.27 5.94 -2.20
CA GLU A 50 8.70 5.80 -1.89
C GLU A 50 9.60 6.13 -3.09
N ALA A 51 9.14 5.88 -4.32
CA ALA A 51 9.81 6.28 -5.55
C ALA A 51 9.67 7.79 -5.87
N GLY A 52 8.98 8.56 -5.03
CA GLY A 52 8.82 10.01 -5.18
C GLY A 52 7.62 10.43 -6.02
N VAL A 53 6.69 9.53 -6.32
CA VAL A 53 5.43 9.90 -7.01
C VAL A 53 4.60 10.80 -6.10
N HIS A 54 4.07 11.88 -6.67
CA HIS A 54 3.24 12.83 -5.92
C HIS A 54 1.91 12.19 -5.47
N PRO A 55 1.52 12.29 -4.18
CA PRO A 55 0.34 11.60 -3.64
C PRO A 55 -0.96 11.92 -4.37
N GLN A 56 -1.17 13.20 -4.70
CA GLN A 56 -2.39 13.64 -5.37
C GLN A 56 -2.52 13.04 -6.77
N SER A 57 -1.42 13.02 -7.53
CA SER A 57 -1.40 12.49 -8.90
C SER A 57 -1.61 10.98 -8.92
N LEU A 58 -1.08 10.28 -7.91
CA LEU A 58 -1.33 8.86 -7.72
C LEU A 58 -2.80 8.59 -7.40
N ALA A 59 -3.40 9.35 -6.48
CA ALA A 59 -4.81 9.20 -6.12
C ALA A 59 -5.74 9.42 -7.33
N GLU A 60 -5.49 10.49 -8.11
CA GLU A 60 -6.23 10.78 -9.34
C GLU A 60 -6.13 9.64 -10.36
N SER A 61 -4.93 9.08 -10.53
CA SER A 61 -4.70 7.94 -11.44
C SER A 61 -5.48 6.70 -11.00
N VAL A 62 -5.47 6.37 -9.70
CA VAL A 62 -6.21 5.22 -9.15
C VAL A 62 -7.71 5.39 -9.35
N ILE A 63 -8.25 6.60 -9.09
CA ILE A 63 -9.67 6.90 -9.30
C ILE A 63 -10.03 6.78 -10.77
N LEU A 64 -9.21 7.34 -11.67
CA LEU A 64 -9.45 7.29 -13.10
C LEU A 64 -9.49 5.85 -13.63
N ILE A 65 -8.51 5.03 -13.24
CA ILE A 65 -8.43 3.62 -13.65
C ILE A 65 -9.68 2.86 -13.18
N ARG A 66 -10.07 3.03 -11.91
CA ARG A 66 -11.28 2.37 -11.37
C ARG A 66 -12.55 2.77 -12.11
N ASN A 67 -12.71 4.06 -12.41
CA ASN A 67 -13.87 4.56 -13.13
C ASN A 67 -13.92 4.02 -14.57
N GLN A 68 -12.77 3.95 -15.25
CA GLN A 68 -12.68 3.39 -16.60
C GLN A 68 -12.99 1.89 -16.62
N MET A 69 -12.48 1.13 -15.65
CA MET A 69 -12.78 -0.30 -15.52
C MET A 69 -14.27 -0.54 -15.29
N ALA A 70 -14.89 0.19 -14.36
CA ALA A 70 -16.33 0.09 -14.11
C ALA A 70 -17.17 0.45 -15.34
N ALA A 71 -16.74 1.45 -16.13
CA ALA A 71 -17.41 1.79 -17.38
C ALA A 71 -17.29 0.68 -18.43
N LEU A 72 -16.14 0.00 -18.53
CA LEU A 72 -15.94 -1.12 -19.46
C LEU A 72 -16.83 -2.32 -19.10
N GLU A 73 -16.93 -2.66 -17.82
CA GLU A 73 -17.80 -3.73 -17.33
C GLU A 73 -19.27 -3.44 -17.66
N ASN A 74 -19.76 -2.23 -17.39
CA ASN A 74 -21.15 -1.85 -17.65
C ASN A 74 -21.50 -1.81 -19.14
N ASN A 75 -20.55 -1.46 -20.02
CA ASN A 75 -20.78 -1.50 -21.48
C ASN A 75 -20.80 -2.94 -22.04
N GLY A 76 -20.05 -3.86 -21.42
CA GLY A 76 -20.04 -5.28 -21.81
C GLY A 76 -21.38 -5.98 -21.61
N ASP A 77 -22.14 -5.58 -20.58
CA ASP A 77 -23.46 -6.15 -20.25
C ASP A 77 -24.59 -5.67 -21.18
N THR A 78 -24.42 -4.56 -21.91
CA THR A 78 -25.43 -4.05 -22.84
C THR A 78 -25.42 -4.74 -24.22
N ALA A 79 -24.49 -5.66 -24.45
CA ALA A 79 -24.32 -6.37 -25.71
C ALA A 79 -24.90 -7.80 -25.72
N HIS A 80 -25.65 -8.22 -24.69
CA HIS A 80 -26.34 -9.52 -24.66
C HIS A 80 -27.86 -9.36 -24.66
#